data_AF-A0A2I0NX18-F1
#
_entry.id   AF-A0A2I0NX18-F1
#
_cell.length_a   1.000
_cell.length_b   1.000
_cell.length_c   1.000
_cell.angle_alpha   90.00
_cell.angle_beta   90.00
_cell.angle_gamma   90.00
#
_symmetry.space_group_name_H-M   'P 1'
#
loop_
_entity.id
_entity.type
_entity.pdbx_description
1 polymer ?
#
loop_
_entity_poly.entity_id
_entity_poly.type
_entity_poly.pdbx_seq_one_letter_code
_entity_poly.pdbx_strand_id
1 'polypeptide(L)'
;MTEIHLAFPYREKAVRKLRIGDVVYITGEIHTMRDMGYRRALDLLSQGARLPADLKEGALWHCGPVVAVNDGKWQMVSAGSTTSSRFTDLAAALTEQLNIRITLGKGTMGPAAAKAIAKTGSCYLSTTGGCAALYTQQIRQVIAANWLDLGYPEALWSLDVADFGPLM
;
A
#
# COMPACT_ATOMS: atom_id res chain seq x y z
N MET A 1 21.59 8.24 6.90
CA MET A 1 20.74 7.05 6.78
C MET A 1 20.35 6.68 8.20
N THR A 2 19.08 6.86 8.55
CA THR A 2 18.54 6.53 9.87
C THR A 2 17.54 5.40 9.70
N GLU A 3 17.52 4.47 10.64
CA GLU A 3 16.46 3.46 10.70
C GLU A 3 15.24 4.04 11.44
N ILE A 4 14.06 3.95 10.83
CA ILE A 4 12.81 4.51 11.33
C ILE A 4 11.73 3.45 11.33
N HIS A 5 11.02 3.33 12.44
CA HIS A 5 9.89 2.41 12.60
C HIS A 5 8.59 3.19 12.68
N LEU A 6 7.65 2.89 11.78
CA LEU A 6 6.31 3.46 11.78
C LEU A 6 5.29 2.37 12.14
N ALA A 7 4.29 2.74 12.93
CA ALA A 7 3.21 1.83 13.29
C ALA A 7 1.85 2.44 12.93
N PHE A 8 0.90 1.59 12.56
CA PHE A 8 -0.49 1.98 12.39
C PHE A 8 -1.08 2.43 13.75
N PRO A 9 -1.87 3.54 13.80
CA PRO A 9 -2.19 4.44 12.70
C PRO A 9 -1.01 5.32 12.29
N TYR A 10 -0.75 5.42 10.97
CA TYR A 10 0.42 6.09 10.38
C TYR A 10 0.33 7.62 10.45
N ARG A 11 0.48 8.18 11.64
CA ARG A 11 0.27 9.62 11.91
C ARG A 11 1.09 10.51 10.97
N GLU A 12 0.44 11.53 10.40
CA GLU A 12 1.06 12.53 9.53
C GLU A 12 2.35 13.13 10.11
N LYS A 13 2.35 13.46 11.41
CA LYS A 13 3.51 14.04 12.09
C LYS A 13 4.73 13.12 12.06
N ALA A 14 4.54 11.80 12.05
CA ALA A 14 5.64 10.84 11.95
C ALA A 14 6.11 10.73 10.49
N VAL A 15 5.18 10.62 9.54
CA VAL A 15 5.48 10.52 8.10
C VAL A 15 6.22 11.75 7.58
N ARG A 16 5.82 12.96 7.98
CA ARG A 16 6.49 14.22 7.59
C ARG A 16 7.93 14.35 8.08
N LYS A 17 8.37 13.54 9.05
CA LYS A 17 9.76 13.57 9.54
C LYS A 17 10.71 12.76 8.66
N LEU A 18 10.18 11.88 7.82
CA LEU A 18 10.97 11.06 6.92
C LEU A 18 11.76 11.94 5.95
N ARG A 19 12.98 11.51 5.66
CA ARG A 19 13.86 12.12 4.66
C ARG A 19 14.22 11.09 3.62
N ILE A 20 14.54 11.56 2.42
CA ILE A 20 15.03 10.69 1.34
C ILE A 20 16.28 9.95 1.84
N GLY A 21 16.27 8.63 1.71
CA GLY A 21 17.37 7.75 2.12
C GLY A 21 17.33 7.28 3.59
N ASP A 22 16.25 7.56 4.32
CA ASP A 22 15.96 6.84 5.56
C ASP A 22 15.54 5.40 5.23
N VAL A 23 15.89 4.47 6.12
CA VAL A 23 15.44 3.08 6.03
C VAL A 23 14.23 2.93 6.93
N VAL A 24 13.10 2.53 6.36
CA VAL A 24 11.82 2.48 7.05
C VAL A 24 11.33 1.05 7.19
N TYR A 25 10.81 0.73 8.37
CA TYR A 25 10.03 -0.47 8.65
C TYR A 25 8.64 -0.04 9.10
N ILE A 26 7.61 -0.77 8.64
CA ILE A 26 6.23 -0.49 9.02
C ILE A 26 5.57 -1.69 9.70
N THR A 27 4.79 -1.43 10.74
CA THR A 27 4.00 -2.44 11.45
C THR A 27 2.52 -2.02 11.49
N GLY A 28 1.61 -2.99 11.34
CA GLY A 28 0.16 -2.79 11.37
C GLY A 28 -0.51 -2.99 10.01
N GLU A 29 -1.65 -2.34 9.81
CA GLU A 29 -2.52 -2.61 8.67
C GLU A 29 -2.06 -1.91 7.37
N ILE A 30 -1.93 -2.70 6.30
CA ILE A 30 -1.67 -2.21 4.93
C ILE A 30 -2.65 -2.84 3.96
N HIS A 31 -2.90 -2.18 2.81
CA HIS A 31 -3.79 -2.72 1.79
C HIS A 31 -3.12 -2.82 0.42
N THR A 32 -3.35 -3.91 -0.32
CA THR A 32 -2.87 -4.00 -1.69
C THR A 32 -3.78 -3.24 -2.65
N MET A 33 -3.19 -2.54 -3.63
CA MET A 33 -3.98 -1.89 -4.67
C MET A 33 -3.22 -1.73 -5.98
N ARG A 34 -3.92 -1.97 -7.09
CA ARG A 34 -3.43 -1.84 -8.47
C ARG A 34 -4.50 -1.16 -9.36
N ASP A 35 -4.30 -1.14 -10.67
CA ASP A 35 -5.10 -0.39 -11.65
C ASP A 35 -6.60 -0.51 -11.43
N MET A 36 -7.14 -1.72 -11.33
CA MET A 36 -8.58 -1.94 -11.25
C MET A 36 -9.12 -1.55 -9.87
N GLY A 37 -8.37 -1.86 -8.81
CA GLY A 37 -8.69 -1.47 -7.44
C GLY A 37 -8.75 0.05 -7.28
N TYR A 38 -7.78 0.79 -7.82
CA TYR A 38 -7.78 2.25 -7.79
C TYR A 38 -8.98 2.84 -8.54
N ARG A 39 -9.24 2.36 -9.77
CA ARG A 39 -10.37 2.86 -10.58
C ARG A 39 -11.70 2.62 -9.88
N ARG A 40 -11.90 1.42 -9.31
CA ARG A 40 -13.10 1.09 -8.54
C ARG A 40 -13.23 1.94 -7.28
N ALA A 41 -12.14 2.15 -6.54
CA ALA A 41 -12.16 2.99 -5.34
C ALA A 41 -12.59 4.43 -5.68
N LEU A 42 -11.97 5.03 -6.71
CA LEU A 42 -12.28 6.39 -7.14
C LEU A 42 -13.71 6.53 -7.67
N ASP A 43 -14.20 5.55 -8.44
CA ASP A 43 -15.58 5.53 -8.93
C ASP A 43 -16.59 5.50 -7.77
N LEU A 44 -16.41 4.57 -6.81
CA LEU A 44 -17.26 4.49 -5.62
C LEU A 44 -17.25 5.80 -4.81
N LEU A 45 -16.08 6.39 -4.60
CA LEU A 45 -15.96 7.67 -3.88
C LEU A 45 -16.64 8.82 -4.63
N SER A 46 -16.57 8.85 -5.96
CA SER A 46 -17.24 9.87 -6.78
C SER A 46 -18.77 9.81 -6.67
N GLN A 47 -19.31 8.62 -6.36
CA GLN A 47 -20.73 8.37 -6.15
C GLN A 47 -21.14 8.54 -4.68
N GLY A 48 -20.21 8.89 -3.78
CA GLY A 48 -20.45 8.96 -2.34
C GLY A 48 -20.65 7.60 -1.67
N ALA A 49 -20.28 6.51 -2.34
CA ALA A 49 -20.36 5.15 -1.81
C ALA A 49 -19.22 4.85 -0.83
N ARG A 50 -19.45 3.88 0.06
CA ARG A 50 -18.44 3.42 1.03
C ARG A 50 -17.50 2.40 0.38
N LEU A 51 -16.23 2.49 0.73
CA LEU A 51 -15.24 1.46 0.41
C LEU A 51 -15.40 0.26 1.36
N PRO A 52 -15.03 -0.96 0.93
CA PRO A 52 -15.14 -2.15 1.77
C PRO A 52 -14.02 -2.27 2.82
N ALA A 53 -13.05 -1.35 2.83
CA ALA A 53 -12.03 -1.20 3.86
C ALA A 53 -11.80 0.29 4.14
N ASP A 54 -11.38 0.63 5.36
CA ASP A 54 -11.03 2.01 5.72
C ASP A 54 -9.60 2.32 5.27
N LEU A 55 -9.48 2.92 4.09
CA LEU A 55 -8.18 3.31 3.53
C LEU A 55 -7.72 4.69 4.03
N LYS A 56 -8.57 5.43 4.76
CA LYS A 56 -8.29 6.82 5.14
C LYS A 56 -7.07 6.86 6.05
N GLU A 57 -6.12 7.73 5.70
CA GLU A 57 -4.84 7.84 6.41
C GLU A 57 -4.05 6.52 6.54
N GLY A 58 -4.35 5.53 5.70
CA GLY A 58 -3.73 4.20 5.73
C GLY A 58 -2.49 4.08 4.84
N ALA A 59 -2.11 2.83 4.58
CA ALA A 59 -1.02 2.46 3.68
C ALA A 59 -1.51 1.63 2.49
N LEU A 60 -1.10 2.01 1.28
CA LEU A 60 -1.40 1.29 0.05
C LEU A 60 -0.13 0.66 -0.54
N TRP A 61 -0.18 -0.62 -0.83
CA TRP A 61 0.91 -1.38 -1.42
C TRP A 61 0.58 -1.78 -2.85
N HIS A 62 1.40 -1.30 -3.79
CA HIS A 62 1.35 -1.69 -5.19
C HIS A 62 1.86 -3.13 -5.35
N CYS A 63 0.99 -4.09 -5.06
CA CYS A 63 1.28 -5.52 -5.08
C CYS A 63 0.18 -6.26 -5.83
N GLY A 64 0.58 -7.22 -6.66
CA GLY A 64 -0.33 -8.23 -7.19
C GLY A 64 0.09 -9.58 -6.62
N PRO A 65 -0.47 -10.00 -5.47
CA PRO A 65 0.00 -11.18 -4.77
C PRO A 65 -0.43 -12.47 -5.46
N VAL A 66 0.36 -13.53 -5.26
CA VAL A 66 -0.06 -14.91 -5.46
C VAL A 66 -0.62 -15.41 -4.14
N VAL A 67 -1.85 -15.91 -4.18
CA VAL A 67 -2.61 -16.29 -2.99
C VAL A 67 -3.10 -17.74 -3.14
N ALA A 68 -3.05 -18.48 -2.05
CA ALA A 68 -3.66 -19.79 -1.91
C ALA A 68 -4.74 -19.76 -0.81
N VAL A 69 -5.65 -20.72 -0.89
CA VAL A 69 -6.59 -21.01 0.20
C VAL A 69 -6.14 -22.32 0.84
N ASN A 70 -5.83 -22.29 2.13
CA ASN A 70 -5.47 -23.46 2.91
C ASN A 70 -6.36 -23.54 4.16
N ASP A 71 -7.04 -24.66 4.37
CA ASP A 71 -8.01 -24.85 5.45
C ASP A 71 -9.04 -23.71 5.59
N GLY A 72 -9.53 -23.21 4.44
CA GLY A 72 -10.48 -22.10 4.38
C GLY A 72 -9.90 -20.72 4.72
N LYS A 73 -8.58 -20.62 4.93
CA LYS A 73 -7.88 -19.37 5.20
C LYS A 73 -7.06 -18.91 4.01
N TRP A 74 -7.04 -17.59 3.79
CA TRP A 74 -6.19 -16.97 2.78
C TRP A 74 -4.73 -16.99 3.23
N GLN A 75 -3.84 -17.44 2.34
CA GLN A 75 -2.41 -17.45 2.57
C GLN A 75 -1.70 -16.73 1.42
N MET A 76 -0.89 -15.73 1.75
CA MET A 76 0.00 -15.08 0.80
C MET A 76 1.15 -16.03 0.47
N VAL A 77 1.19 -16.52 -0.77
CA VAL A 77 2.25 -17.42 -1.27
C VAL A 77 3.46 -16.61 -1.71
N SER A 78 3.20 -15.49 -2.40
CA SER A 78 4.23 -14.55 -2.82
C SER A 78 3.62 -13.17 -3.00
N ALA A 79 4.18 -12.18 -2.32
CA ALA A 79 3.74 -10.80 -2.36
C ALA A 79 4.96 -9.90 -2.58
N GLY A 80 5.06 -9.34 -3.79
CA GLY A 80 6.13 -8.43 -4.17
C GLY A 80 5.56 -7.20 -4.86
N SER A 81 6.29 -6.09 -4.76
CA SER A 81 5.87 -4.85 -5.39
C SER A 81 5.92 -4.91 -6.91
N THR A 82 4.98 -4.19 -7.51
CA THR A 82 4.96 -3.91 -8.93
C THR A 82 5.32 -2.46 -9.24
N THR A 83 5.54 -2.15 -10.51
CA THR A 83 6.01 -0.83 -10.95
C THR A 83 4.93 0.23 -10.69
N SER A 84 5.24 1.19 -9.81
CA SER A 84 4.31 2.22 -9.32
C SER A 84 3.96 3.29 -10.34
N SER A 85 4.84 3.54 -11.32
CA SER A 85 4.62 4.60 -12.32
C SER A 85 3.34 4.42 -13.13
N ARG A 86 2.87 3.18 -13.26
CA ARG A 86 1.60 2.82 -13.92
C ARG A 86 0.36 3.40 -13.23
N PHE A 87 0.45 3.71 -11.94
CA PHE A 87 -0.69 4.13 -11.12
C PHE A 87 -0.59 5.59 -10.69
N THR A 88 0.36 6.34 -11.24
CA THR A 88 0.73 7.70 -10.78
C THR A 88 -0.48 8.61 -10.56
N ASP A 89 -1.32 8.78 -11.58
CA ASP A 89 -2.45 9.73 -11.50
C ASP A 89 -3.57 9.21 -10.60
N LEU A 90 -3.84 7.91 -10.66
CA LEU A 90 -4.86 7.24 -9.84
C LEU A 90 -4.49 7.28 -8.35
N ALA A 91 -3.23 6.99 -8.03
CA ALA A 91 -2.70 7.02 -6.68
C ALA A 91 -2.64 8.45 -6.14
N ALA A 92 -2.25 9.43 -6.97
CA ALA A 92 -2.28 10.84 -6.59
C ALA A 92 -3.71 11.29 -6.24
N ALA A 93 -4.69 10.98 -7.09
CA ALA A 93 -6.10 11.31 -6.84
C ALA A 93 -6.62 10.67 -5.54
N LEU A 94 -6.38 9.37 -5.33
CA LEU A 94 -6.86 8.68 -4.13
C LEU A 94 -6.15 9.18 -2.87
N THR A 95 -4.85 9.49 -2.97
CA THR A 95 -4.06 10.10 -1.89
C THR A 95 -4.67 11.42 -1.44
N GLU A 96 -5.02 12.30 -2.39
CA GLU A 96 -5.64 13.58 -2.06
C GLU A 96 -7.05 13.45 -1.46
N GLN A 97 -7.84 12.46 -1.89
CA GLN A 97 -9.20 12.26 -1.36
C GLN A 97 -9.21 11.64 0.04
N LEU A 98 -8.31 10.70 0.31
CA LEU A 98 -8.33 9.89 1.54
C LEU A 98 -7.18 10.20 2.51
N ASN A 99 -6.29 11.13 2.16
CA ASN A 99 -5.04 11.41 2.89
C ASN A 99 -4.19 10.14 3.10
N ILE A 100 -4.11 9.25 2.11
CA ILE A 100 -3.29 8.03 2.17
C ILE A 100 -1.88 8.40 2.64
N ARG A 101 -1.42 7.82 3.75
CA ARG A 101 -0.18 8.26 4.43
C ARG A 101 1.06 7.64 3.83
N ILE A 102 0.96 6.38 3.42
CA ILE A 102 2.10 5.62 2.90
C ILE A 102 1.69 4.92 1.61
N THR A 103 2.44 5.14 0.55
CA THR A 103 2.32 4.36 -0.68
C THR A 103 3.59 3.52 -0.87
N LEU A 104 3.46 2.21 -0.99
CA LEU A 104 4.54 1.24 -1.11
C LEU A 104 4.59 0.71 -2.55
N GLY A 105 5.77 0.57 -3.14
CA GLY A 105 5.90 -0.05 -4.46
C GLY A 105 7.33 -0.12 -4.96
N LYS A 106 7.53 -0.31 -6.28
CA LYS A 106 8.86 -0.24 -6.88
C LYS A 106 8.93 0.76 -8.03
N GLY A 107 10.12 1.32 -8.25
CA GLY A 107 10.35 2.37 -9.24
C GLY A 107 9.89 3.73 -8.74
N THR A 108 9.52 4.61 -9.67
CA THR A 108 9.15 6.00 -9.40
C THR A 108 7.66 6.25 -9.59
N MET A 109 7.15 7.38 -9.08
CA MET A 109 5.75 7.79 -9.22
C MET A 109 5.55 9.16 -9.89
N GLY A 110 6.61 9.80 -10.35
CA GLY A 110 6.50 11.05 -11.13
C GLY A 110 5.89 12.26 -10.40
N PRO A 111 5.70 13.37 -11.14
CA PRO A 111 5.37 14.68 -10.53
C PRO A 111 3.99 14.77 -9.89
N ALA A 112 2.97 14.11 -10.45
CA ALA A 112 1.61 14.17 -9.92
C ALA A 112 1.54 13.56 -8.51
N ALA A 113 2.17 12.40 -8.32
CA ALA A 113 2.28 11.78 -7.00
C ALA A 113 3.10 12.63 -6.04
N ALA A 114 4.22 13.21 -6.48
CA ALA A 114 5.04 14.10 -5.65
C ALA A 114 4.24 15.31 -5.15
N LYS A 115 3.39 15.90 -5.99
CA LYS A 115 2.50 17.01 -5.61
C LYS A 115 1.47 16.59 -4.59
N ALA A 116 0.80 15.45 -4.80
CA ALA A 116 -0.18 14.91 -3.86
C ALA A 116 0.45 14.58 -2.50
N ILE A 117 1.64 13.96 -2.50
CA ILE A 117 2.46 13.66 -1.31
C ILE A 117 2.78 14.94 -0.54
N ALA A 118 3.25 15.98 -1.21
CA ALA A 118 3.59 17.25 -0.57
C ALA A 118 2.35 17.93 0.07
N LYS A 119 1.22 17.90 -0.64
CA LYS A 119 -0.06 18.48 -0.18
C LYS A 119 -0.60 17.77 1.05
N THR A 120 -0.55 16.44 1.07
CA THR A 120 -1.17 15.61 2.10
C THR A 120 -0.26 15.31 3.29
N GLY A 121 1.07 15.46 3.15
CA GLY A 121 2.01 15.08 4.21
C GLY A 121 2.26 13.57 4.26
N SER A 122 2.19 12.93 3.11
CA SER A 122 2.35 11.49 2.94
C SER A 122 3.77 11.13 2.49
N CYS A 123 4.03 9.86 2.20
CA CYS A 123 5.30 9.42 1.62
C CYS A 123 5.11 8.29 0.61
N TYR A 124 6.09 8.16 -0.28
CA TYR A 124 6.30 6.97 -1.07
C TYR A 124 7.50 6.21 -0.52
N LEU A 125 7.34 4.92 -0.28
CA LEU A 125 8.37 4.02 0.22
C LEU A 125 8.62 2.93 -0.82
N SER A 126 9.81 2.94 -1.40
CA SER A 126 10.26 1.94 -2.35
C SER A 126 10.63 0.65 -1.63
N THR A 127 10.04 -0.44 -2.06
CA THR A 127 10.50 -1.80 -1.72
C THR A 127 11.69 -2.20 -2.59
N THR A 128 12.51 -3.12 -2.10
CA THR A 128 13.58 -3.76 -2.84
C THR A 128 13.01 -4.80 -3.81
N GLY A 129 13.25 -4.61 -5.11
CA GLY A 129 12.81 -5.55 -6.15
C GLY A 129 13.45 -6.93 -5.98
N GLY A 130 12.71 -7.99 -6.29
CA GLY A 130 13.20 -9.38 -6.16
C GLY A 130 13.06 -9.99 -4.76
N CYS A 131 12.70 -9.20 -3.75
CA CYS A 131 12.56 -9.64 -2.35
C CYS A 131 11.13 -10.08 -1.98
N ALA A 132 10.33 -10.59 -2.94
CA ALA A 132 8.94 -10.98 -2.67
C ALA A 132 8.80 -12.01 -1.55
N ALA A 133 9.70 -12.99 -1.48
CA ALA A 133 9.71 -13.99 -0.41
C ALA A 133 9.92 -13.37 0.98
N LEU A 134 10.81 -12.38 1.09
CA LEU A 134 11.06 -11.65 2.34
C LEU A 134 9.82 -10.89 2.81
N TYR A 135 9.23 -10.08 1.92
CA TYR A 135 8.03 -9.31 2.25
C TYR A 135 6.84 -10.22 2.58
N THR A 136 6.74 -11.38 1.94
CA THR A 136 5.69 -12.37 2.23
C THR A 136 5.81 -12.90 3.66
N GLN A 137 7.03 -13.18 4.14
CA GLN A 137 7.27 -13.66 5.50
C GLN A 137 6.94 -12.62 6.59
N GLN A 138 6.91 -11.33 6.23
CA GLN A 138 6.57 -10.23 7.13
C GLN A 138 5.05 -9.97 7.22
N ILE A 139 4.24 -10.66 6.42
CA ILE A 139 2.78 -10.63 6.53
C ILE A 139 2.37 -11.62 7.61
N ARG A 140 1.79 -11.10 8.71
CA ARG A 140 1.31 -11.93 9.82
C ARG A 140 0.01 -12.64 9.45
N GLN A 141 -0.92 -11.91 8.85
CA GLN A 141 -2.24 -12.44 8.48
C GLN A 141 -2.92 -11.62 7.38
N VAL A 142 -3.83 -12.29 6.67
CA VAL A 142 -4.82 -11.64 5.80
C VAL A 142 -6.04 -11.29 6.66
N ILE A 143 -6.32 -10.00 6.82
CA ILE A 143 -7.45 -9.48 7.59
C ILE A 143 -8.74 -9.64 6.78
N ALA A 144 -8.71 -9.23 5.52
CA ALA A 144 -9.86 -9.25 4.63
C ALA A 144 -9.44 -9.37 3.16
N ALA A 145 -10.32 -9.97 2.36
CA ALA A 145 -10.18 -10.09 0.92
C ALA A 145 -11.44 -9.51 0.26
N ASN A 146 -11.30 -8.36 -0.38
CA ASN A 146 -12.40 -7.64 -1.02
C ASN A 146 -12.17 -7.54 -2.53
N TRP A 147 -13.25 -7.33 -3.28
CA TRP A 147 -13.20 -7.20 -4.75
C TRP A 147 -12.55 -8.40 -5.46
N LEU A 148 -12.82 -9.61 -4.97
CA LEU A 148 -12.29 -10.86 -5.56
C LEU A 148 -12.75 -11.07 -7.02
N ASP A 149 -13.83 -10.41 -7.43
CA ASP A 149 -14.31 -10.37 -8.80
C ASP A 149 -13.34 -9.67 -9.77
N LEU A 150 -12.39 -8.87 -9.28
CA LEU A 150 -11.30 -8.29 -10.06
C LEU A 150 -10.18 -9.31 -10.37
N GLY A 151 -10.23 -10.49 -9.75
CA GLY A 151 -9.15 -11.47 -9.76
C GLY A 151 -8.13 -11.20 -8.65
N TYR A 152 -7.46 -12.26 -8.17
CA TYR A 152 -6.60 -12.18 -6.98
C TYR A 152 -5.48 -11.13 -7.05
N PRO A 153 -4.82 -10.89 -8.20
CA PRO A 153 -3.78 -9.87 -8.27
C PRO A 153 -4.30 -8.43 -8.22
N GLU A 154 -5.58 -8.18 -8.49
CA GLU A 154 -6.19 -6.84 -8.52
C GLU A 154 -7.16 -6.60 -7.34
N ALA A 155 -7.49 -7.67 -6.60
CA ALA A 155 -8.31 -7.62 -5.41
C ALA A 155 -7.69 -6.74 -4.30
N LEU A 156 -8.56 -6.20 -3.46
CA LEU A 156 -8.16 -5.42 -2.29
C LEU A 156 -7.93 -6.35 -1.10
N TRP A 157 -6.66 -6.67 -0.86
CA TRP A 157 -6.24 -7.43 0.31
C TRP A 157 -5.90 -6.49 1.44
N SER A 158 -6.48 -6.70 2.62
CA SER A 158 -6.11 -6.01 3.85
C SER A 158 -5.24 -6.94 4.68
N LEU A 159 -4.05 -6.48 5.06
CA LEU A 159 -2.98 -7.30 5.61
C LEU A 159 -2.50 -6.69 6.93
N ASP A 160 -2.25 -7.53 7.92
CA ASP A 160 -1.47 -7.16 9.10
C ASP A 160 -0.01 -7.55 8.87
N VAL A 161 0.91 -6.59 9.03
CA VAL A 161 2.34 -6.80 8.80
C VAL A 161 3.18 -6.45 10.02
N ALA A 162 4.34 -7.09 10.11
CA ALA A 162 5.32 -6.95 11.19
C ALA A 162 6.67 -6.54 10.62
N ASP A 163 7.19 -5.40 11.07
CA ASP A 163 8.52 -4.93 10.67
C ASP A 163 8.73 -5.06 9.16
N PHE A 164 7.73 -4.62 8.41
CA PHE A 164 7.65 -4.80 6.98
C PHE A 164 8.65 -3.86 6.31
N GLY A 165 9.66 -4.44 5.66
CA GLY A 165 10.81 -3.72 5.15
C GLY A 165 12.01 -4.62 4.86
N PRO A 166 13.21 -4.04 4.64
CA PRO A 166 13.47 -2.60 4.62
C PRO A 166 12.76 -1.91 3.44
N LEU A 167 12.41 -0.64 3.66
CA LEU A 167 11.83 0.28 2.68
C LEU A 167 12.68 1.55 2.62
N MET A 168 12.69 2.26 1.49
CA MET A 168 13.44 3.52 1.30
C MET A 168 12.63 4.62 0.64
#